data_AF-A0A520G2N8-F1
#
_entry.id   AF-A0A520G2N8-F1
#
_cell.length_a   1.000
_cell.length_b   1.000
_cell.length_c   1.000
_cell.angle_alpha   90.00
_cell.angle_beta   90.00
_cell.angle_gamma   90.00
#
_symmetry.space_group_name_H-M   'P 1'
#
loop_
_entity.id
_entity.type
_entity.pdbx_description
1 polymer ?
#
loop_
_entity_poly.entity_id
_entity_poly.type
_entity_poly.pdbx_seq_one_letter_code
_entity_poly.pdbx_strand_id
1 'polypeptide(L)'
;MGDIHARDRRMKSPLRNISVTVVELPRGKFGWQLLEKQDDGAWEALAEGRTAFAHYADAMAAGLLQLQSLVSDLSAGPRQAVAARPGRRDAAEAADDEADPKTGDAQKPAGKLFGFGPLR
;
A
#
# COMPACT_ATOMS: atom_id res chain seq x y z
N MET A 1 41.21 3.94 -23.07
CA MET A 1 39.93 3.38 -23.55
C MET A 1 39.55 2.23 -22.65
N GLY A 2 38.55 2.26 -21.78
CA GLY A 2 37.59 3.27 -21.39
C GLY A 2 36.88 2.68 -20.17
N ASP A 3 37.03 3.35 -19.03
CA ASP A 3 36.31 3.02 -17.79
C ASP A 3 34.81 3.07 -18.07
N ILE A 4 34.20 1.90 -18.13
CA ILE A 4 32.75 1.80 -18.03
C ILE A 4 32.46 2.05 -16.55
N HIS A 5 32.25 3.31 -16.22
CA HIS A 5 31.39 3.68 -15.11
C HIS A 5 30.06 2.97 -15.34
N ALA A 6 29.96 1.74 -14.83
CA ALA A 6 28.70 1.09 -14.54
C ALA A 6 27.98 2.08 -13.65
N ARG A 7 27.08 2.85 -14.28
CA ARG A 7 26.25 3.83 -13.62
C ARG A 7 25.73 3.12 -12.39
N ASP A 8 26.14 3.63 -11.24
CA ASP A 8 25.68 3.26 -9.92
C ASP A 8 24.18 3.57 -9.89
N ARG A 9 23.41 2.69 -10.53
CA ARG A 9 21.97 2.68 -10.45
C ARG A 9 21.74 2.16 -9.06
N ARG A 10 21.76 3.06 -8.07
CA ARG A 10 21.25 2.79 -6.73
C ARG A 10 19.86 2.21 -6.92
N MET A 11 19.78 0.89 -7.00
CA MET A 11 18.51 0.20 -7.10
C MET A 11 17.85 0.46 -5.77
N LYS A 12 16.69 1.14 -5.80
CA LYS A 12 15.85 1.33 -4.62
C LYS A 12 15.67 -0.05 -3.98
N SER A 13 15.78 -0.12 -2.65
CA SER A 13 15.63 -1.38 -1.89
C SER A 13 14.46 -2.20 -2.44
N PRO A 14 14.62 -3.53 -2.59
CA PRO A 14 13.60 -4.38 -3.15
C PRO A 14 12.27 -4.19 -2.39
N LEU A 15 11.16 -4.16 -3.14
CA LEU A 15 9.83 -4.08 -2.54
C LEU A 15 9.56 -5.37 -1.74
N ARG A 16 8.73 -5.25 -0.69
CA ARG A 16 8.26 -6.41 0.05
C ARG A 16 7.38 -7.26 -0.86
N ASN A 17 7.65 -8.55 -0.94
CA ASN A 17 6.84 -9.48 -1.71
C ASN A 17 5.83 -10.13 -0.75
N ILE A 18 4.58 -9.69 -0.82
CA ILE A 18 3.51 -10.22 0.01
C ILE A 18 2.46 -10.84 -0.90
N SER A 19 2.01 -12.05 -0.57
CA SER A 19 0.92 -12.75 -1.25
C SER A 19 -0.29 -12.89 -0.34
N VAL A 20 -1.48 -12.79 -0.92
CA VAL A 20 -2.75 -13.15 -0.27
C VAL A 20 -3.11 -14.55 -0.74
N THR A 21 -3.25 -15.48 0.19
CA THR A 21 -3.67 -16.85 -0.09
C THR A 21 -5.00 -17.12 0.62
N VAL A 22 -5.96 -17.70 -0.10
CA VAL A 22 -7.18 -18.23 0.51
C VAL A 22 -6.94 -19.69 0.86
N VAL A 23 -7.26 -20.08 2.08
CA VAL A 23 -7.12 -21.44 2.60
C VAL A 23 -8.48 -22.05 2.86
N GLU A 24 -8.63 -23.35 2.62
CA GLU A 24 -9.82 -24.09 3.03
C GLU A 24 -9.68 -24.50 4.50
N LEU A 25 -10.70 -24.20 5.27
CA LEU A 25 -10.85 -24.54 6.68
C LEU A 25 -11.82 -25.72 6.83
N PRO A 26 -11.83 -26.42 7.99
CA PRO A 26 -12.76 -27.51 8.22
C PRO A 26 -14.22 -27.12 7.93
N ARG A 27 -15.00 -28.12 7.48
CA ARG A 27 -16.43 -27.95 7.12
C ARG A 27 -16.66 -27.09 5.88
N GLY A 28 -15.70 -27.08 4.93
CA GLY A 28 -15.81 -26.38 3.65
C GLY A 28 -15.92 -24.86 3.80
N LYS A 29 -15.28 -24.32 4.83
CA LYS A 29 -15.20 -22.87 5.05
C LYS A 29 -13.89 -22.34 4.48
N PHE A 30 -13.79 -21.04 4.34
CA PHE A 30 -12.61 -20.39 3.79
C PHE A 30 -12.02 -19.40 4.79
N GLY A 31 -10.69 -19.34 4.86
CA GLY A 31 -9.93 -18.33 5.57
C GLY A 31 -8.95 -17.66 4.61
N TRP A 32 -8.20 -16.68 5.10
CA TRP A 32 -7.13 -16.05 4.34
C TRP A 32 -5.85 -15.98 5.17
N GLN A 33 -4.72 -16.00 4.48
CA GLN A 33 -3.39 -15.78 5.04
C GLN A 33 -2.60 -14.81 4.15
N LEU A 34 -1.85 -13.92 4.79
CA LEU A 34 -0.82 -13.12 4.14
C LEU A 34 0.52 -13.79 4.35
N LEU A 35 1.24 -14.04 3.27
CA LEU A 35 2.59 -14.61 3.31
C LEU A 35 3.58 -13.58 2.79
N GLU A 36 4.71 -13.41 3.48
CA GLU A 36 5.83 -12.58 3.01
C GLU A 36 6.99 -13.46 2.57
N LYS A 37 7.61 -13.09 1.44
CA LYS A 37 8.81 -13.77 0.96
C LYS A 37 10.04 -13.23 1.68
N GLN A 38 10.75 -14.11 2.35
CA GLN A 38 12.01 -13.82 3.03
C GLN A 38 13.19 -13.76 2.05
N ASP A 39 14.33 -13.28 2.54
CA ASP A 39 15.57 -13.13 1.73
C ASP A 39 16.13 -14.47 1.24
N ASP A 40 15.89 -15.56 1.97
CA ASP A 40 16.24 -16.93 1.58
C ASP A 40 15.27 -17.53 0.53
N GLY A 41 14.22 -16.79 0.20
CA GLY A 41 13.19 -17.17 -0.76
C GLY A 41 12.02 -17.95 -0.16
N ALA A 42 12.05 -18.28 1.13
CA ALA A 42 10.94 -18.92 1.83
C ALA A 42 9.74 -17.97 1.97
N TRP A 43 8.54 -18.54 2.09
CA TRP A 43 7.32 -17.79 2.38
C TRP A 43 6.92 -18.05 3.83
N GLU A 44 6.77 -16.98 4.61
CA GLU A 44 6.37 -17.04 6.01
C GLU A 44 5.06 -16.31 6.26
N ALA A 45 4.29 -16.79 7.24
CA ALA A 45 3.02 -16.18 7.60
C ALA A 45 3.23 -14.83 8.27
N LEU A 46 2.70 -13.78 7.64
CA LEU A 46 2.69 -12.42 8.18
C LEU A 46 1.42 -12.15 9.00
N ALA A 47 0.27 -12.62 8.52
CA ALA A 47 -1.02 -12.48 9.19
C ALA A 47 -2.01 -13.54 8.69
N GLU A 48 -3.03 -13.83 9.50
CA GLU A 48 -4.12 -14.72 9.11
C GLU A 48 -5.47 -14.25 9.65
N GLY A 49 -6.53 -14.57 8.91
CA GLY A 49 -7.90 -14.26 9.28
C GLY A 49 -8.43 -15.22 10.33
N ARG A 50 -8.92 -14.69 11.45
CA ARG A 50 -9.60 -15.49 12.50
C ARG A 50 -11.04 -15.85 12.14
N THR A 51 -11.63 -15.14 11.17
CA THR A 51 -13.00 -15.35 10.72
C THR A 51 -13.04 -16.36 9.59
N ALA A 52 -13.93 -17.36 9.72
CA ALA A 52 -14.22 -18.32 8.67
C ALA A 52 -15.38 -17.84 7.79
N PHE A 53 -15.21 -17.90 6.48
CA PHE A 53 -16.17 -17.45 5.48
C PHE A 53 -16.86 -18.64 4.81
N ALA A 54 -18.10 -18.45 4.37
CA ALA A 54 -18.82 -19.48 3.62
C ALA A 54 -18.42 -19.52 2.14
N HIS A 55 -17.94 -18.40 1.59
CA HIS A 55 -17.56 -18.28 0.19
C HIS A 55 -16.11 -17.86 0.05
N TYR A 56 -15.45 -18.42 -0.96
CA TYR A 56 -14.06 -18.14 -1.29
C TYR A 56 -13.82 -16.64 -1.59
N ALA A 57 -14.75 -16.01 -2.29
CA ALA A 57 -14.68 -14.58 -2.65
C ALA A 57 -14.64 -13.67 -1.42
N ASP A 58 -15.40 -13.99 -0.37
CA ASP A 58 -15.42 -13.19 0.86
C ASP A 58 -14.09 -13.27 1.61
N ALA A 59 -13.50 -14.47 1.69
CA ALA A 59 -12.18 -14.67 2.28
C ALA A 59 -11.08 -13.93 1.49
N MET A 60 -11.13 -14.00 0.15
CA MET A 60 -10.22 -13.27 -0.72
C MET A 60 -10.33 -11.75 -0.52
N ALA A 61 -11.55 -11.22 -0.50
CA ALA A 61 -11.79 -9.79 -0.28
C ALA A 61 -11.27 -9.34 1.10
N ALA A 62 -11.53 -10.12 2.14
CA ALA A 62 -11.04 -9.83 3.49
C ALA A 62 -9.50 -9.84 3.54
N GLY A 63 -8.83 -10.79 2.88
CA GLY A 63 -7.38 -10.84 2.79
C GLY A 63 -6.79 -9.65 2.03
N LEU A 64 -7.42 -9.21 0.94
CA LEU A 64 -7.01 -8.02 0.18
C LEU A 64 -7.16 -6.73 0.99
N LEU A 65 -8.24 -6.59 1.76
CA LEU A 65 -8.42 -5.47 2.68
C LEU A 65 -7.33 -5.45 3.76
N GLN A 66 -6.97 -6.62 4.29
CA GLN A 66 -5.87 -6.69 5.25
C GLN A 66 -4.54 -6.29 4.59
N LEU A 67 -4.24 -6.78 3.37
CA LEU A 67 -3.03 -6.40 2.65
C LEU A 67 -2.97 -4.88 2.43
N GLN A 68 -4.10 -4.28 2.02
CA GLN A 68 -4.22 -2.84 1.82
C GLN A 68 -3.88 -2.08 3.11
N SER A 69 -4.31 -2.57 4.27
CA SER A 69 -4.04 -1.92 5.57
C SER A 69 -2.56 -1.89 5.95
N LEU A 70 -1.71 -2.76 5.37
CA LEU A 70 -0.27 -2.77 5.61
C LEU A 70 0.49 -1.68 4.84
N VAL A 71 -0.19 -0.98 3.92
CA VAL A 71 0.42 0.01 3.04
C VAL A 71 -0.14 1.39 3.37
N SER A 72 0.69 2.24 3.97
CA SER A 72 0.30 3.62 4.31
C SER A 72 0.01 4.48 3.08
N ASP A 73 0.70 4.22 1.96
CA ASP A 73 0.47 4.87 0.67
C ASP A 73 0.44 3.81 -0.45
N LEU A 74 -0.76 3.48 -0.90
CA LEU A 74 -0.99 2.49 -1.96
C LEU A 74 -0.48 2.94 -3.33
N SER A 75 -0.38 4.25 -3.57
CA SER A 75 0.21 4.77 -4.80
C SER A 75 1.72 4.57 -4.82
N ALA A 76 2.37 4.68 -3.67
CA ALA A 76 3.81 4.41 -3.54
C ALA A 76 4.14 2.91 -3.44
N GLY A 77 3.23 2.10 -2.91
CA GLY A 77 3.37 0.66 -2.68
C GLY A 77 4.18 0.30 -1.41
N PRO A 78 4.26 -1.00 -1.05
CA PRO A 78 4.91 -1.47 0.18
C PRO A 78 6.45 -1.42 0.07
N ARG A 79 7.01 -0.21 0.23
CA ARG A 79 8.46 0.02 0.31
C ARG A 79 8.94 -0.28 1.72
N GLN A 80 10.15 -0.82 1.86
CA GLN A 80 10.81 -0.86 3.17
C GLN A 80 10.97 0.57 3.69
N ALA A 81 10.56 0.80 4.95
CA ALA A 81 10.77 2.09 5.60
C ALA A 81 12.29 2.33 5.68
N VAL A 82 12.78 3.30 4.92
CA VAL A 82 14.17 3.75 5.08
C VAL A 82 14.25 4.33 6.48
N ALA A 83 15.01 3.70 7.37
CA ALA A 83 15.22 4.18 8.74
C ALA A 83 15.51 5.68 8.69
N ALA A 84 14.60 6.49 9.26
CA ALA A 84 14.78 7.92 9.31
C ALA A 84 16.10 8.20 10.04
N ARG A 85 17.05 8.83 9.35
CA ARG A 85 18.30 9.26 9.98
C ARG A 85 17.94 10.20 11.13
N PRO A 86 18.39 9.97 12.37
CA PRO A 86 18.25 10.95 13.41
C PRO A 86 19.24 12.08 13.13
N GLY A 87 18.74 13.32 13.03
CA GLY A 87 19.59 14.51 13.10
C GLY A 87 19.42 15.52 11.96
N ARG A 88 18.40 16.36 12.09
CA ARG A 88 18.59 17.82 12.14
C ARG A 88 17.38 18.45 12.84
N ARG A 89 17.39 18.43 14.17
CA ARG A 89 16.85 19.59 14.89
C ARG A 89 17.92 20.66 14.70
N ASP A 90 17.54 21.76 14.06
CA ASP A 90 17.79 23.11 14.56
C ASP A 90 17.22 24.15 13.57
N ALA A 91 16.35 24.99 14.13
CA ALA A 91 16.07 26.38 13.80
C ALA A 91 15.55 26.76 12.41
N ALA A 92 14.25 27.07 12.35
CA ALA A 92 13.75 28.35 11.86
C ALA A 92 12.33 28.59 12.40
N GLU A 93 12.27 29.10 13.62
CA GLU A 93 11.14 29.87 14.14
C GLU A 93 11.33 31.30 13.60
N ALA A 94 10.37 31.80 12.81
CA ALA A 94 9.96 33.21 12.64
C ALA A 94 9.20 33.43 11.31
N ALA A 95 7.88 33.56 11.41
CA ALA A 95 6.98 34.36 10.57
C ALA A 95 5.57 34.17 11.16
N ASP A 96 5.24 34.91 12.21
CA ASP A 96 4.50 36.18 12.16
C ASP A 96 3.10 36.08 11.54
N ASP A 97 2.13 36.26 12.44
CA ASP A 97 0.93 37.10 12.32
C ASP A 97 -0.18 36.74 11.32
N GLU A 98 -1.22 36.12 11.90
CA GLU A 98 -2.63 36.56 11.89
C GLU A 98 -3.20 37.26 10.64
N ALA A 99 -4.08 36.56 9.90
CA ALA A 99 -5.30 37.14 9.30
C ALA A 99 -6.27 36.06 8.75
N ASP A 100 -7.42 35.92 9.40
CA ASP A 100 -8.71 35.47 8.84
C ASP A 100 -9.67 36.68 9.11
N PRO A 101 -10.79 36.98 8.39
CA PRO A 101 -11.61 36.03 7.63
C PRO A 101 -12.43 36.54 6.39
N LYS A 102 -13.15 35.57 5.79
CA LYS A 102 -14.32 35.66 4.86
C LYS A 102 -13.98 35.90 3.38
N THR A 103 -14.59 35.28 2.36
CA THR A 103 -16.00 34.94 2.10
C THR A 103 -16.08 34.15 0.77
N GLY A 104 -17.11 33.32 0.54
CA GLY A 104 -17.72 33.21 -0.80
C GLY A 104 -17.65 31.86 -1.54
N ASP A 105 -18.74 31.11 -1.42
CA ASP A 105 -19.45 30.27 -2.41
C ASP A 105 -18.77 29.58 -3.62
N ALA A 106 -19.15 28.30 -3.73
CA ALA A 106 -19.55 27.54 -4.94
C ALA A 106 -18.63 27.50 -6.17
N GLN A 107 -18.26 26.28 -6.61
CA GLN A 107 -19.04 25.55 -7.64
C GLN A 107 -18.37 24.20 -7.98
N LYS A 108 -19.11 23.09 -7.83
CA LYS A 108 -18.82 21.82 -8.53
C LYS A 108 -19.23 21.95 -10.00
N PRO A 109 -18.41 21.55 -10.97
CA PRO A 109 -18.91 21.05 -12.23
C PRO A 109 -18.98 19.52 -12.21
N ALA A 110 -20.21 19.01 -12.27
CA ALA A 110 -20.51 17.62 -12.56
C ALA A 110 -20.09 17.30 -14.00
N GLY A 111 -19.03 16.52 -14.17
CA GLY A 111 -18.63 15.93 -15.44
C GLY A 111 -18.85 14.43 -15.40
N LYS A 112 -20.08 13.98 -15.72
CA LYS A 112 -20.34 12.58 -16.07
C LYS A 112 -19.64 12.27 -17.39
N LEU A 113 -18.51 11.57 -17.33
CA LEU A 113 -17.87 10.98 -18.50
C LEU A 113 -17.26 9.61 -18.17
N PHE A 114 -18.04 8.73 -17.55
CA PHE A 114 -17.74 7.29 -17.49
C PHE A 114 -18.75 6.57 -18.38
N GLY A 115 -18.46 6.52 -19.68
CA GLY A 115 -19.17 5.69 -20.64
C GLY A 115 -18.53 4.31 -20.67
N PHE A 116 -19.16 3.34 -20.02
CA PHE A 116 -19.00 1.94 -20.43
C PHE A 116 -19.70 1.82 -21.79
N GLY A 117 -18.91 1.57 -22.83
CA GLY A 117 -19.40 1.34 -24.19
C GLY A 117 -20.40 0.17 -24.25
N PRO A 118 -21.22 0.09 -25.30
CA PRO A 118 -22.28 -0.90 -25.38
C PRO A 118 -21.71 -2.31 -25.38
N LEU A 119 -22.21 -3.15 -24.47
CA LEU A 119 -22.08 -4.59 -24.51
C LEU A 119 -22.62 -5.09 -25.87
N ARG A 120 -21.77 -5.79 -26.61
CA ARG A 120 -22.18 -6.60 -27.75
C ARG A 120 -22.58 -7.99 -27.29
#